data_AF-A0A2P4YSG2-F1
#
_entry.id   AF-A0A2P4YSG2-F1
#
_cell.length_a   1.000
_cell.length_b   1.000
_cell.length_c   1.000
_cell.angle_alpha   90.00
_cell.angle_beta   90.00
_cell.angle_gamma   90.00
#
_symmetry.space_group_name_H-M   'P 1'
#
loop_
_entity.id
_entity.type
_entity.pdbx_description
1 polymer ?
#
loop_
_entity_poly.entity_id
_entity_poly.type
_entity_poly.pdbx_seq_one_letter_code
_entity_poly.pdbx_strand_id
1 'polypeptide(L)' 'MARSNTAAWIVNRIPNSVTIKTPSEILYKTTPQLKNLKVFGALGYAHIPNEKRRKLDAKAFKCRFMGYETW' A
#
# COMPACT_ATOMS: atom_id res chain seq x y z
N MET A 1 7.04 -1.92 -23.11
CA MET A 1 6.83 -3.18 -22.35
C MET A 1 7.56 -3.08 -21.01
N ALA A 2 7.10 -2.24 -20.05
CA ALA A 2 7.90 -1.95 -18.83
C ALA A 2 7.09 -1.39 -17.63
N ARG A 3 5.81 -1.76 -17.45
CA ARG A 3 5.02 -1.29 -16.27
C ARG A 3 4.70 -2.38 -15.24
N SER A 4 4.79 -3.67 -15.60
CA SER A 4 4.41 -4.77 -14.69
C SER A 4 5.43 -5.08 -13.60
N ASN A 5 6.73 -4.86 -13.85
CA ASN A 5 7.78 -5.24 -12.90
C ASN A 5 7.74 -4.42 -11.61
N THR A 6 7.37 -3.13 -11.72
CA THR A 6 7.26 -2.24 -10.56
C THR A 6 6.11 -2.67 -9.64
N ALA A 7 4.96 -3.06 -10.20
CA ALA A 7 3.83 -3.53 -9.40
C ALA A 7 4.16 -4.81 -8.63
N ALA A 8 4.78 -5.80 -9.30
CA ALA A 8 5.22 -7.03 -8.65
C ALA A 8 6.27 -6.76 -7.56
N TRP A 9 7.21 -5.85 -7.81
CA TRP A 9 8.23 -5.45 -6.84
C TRP A 9 7.62 -4.83 -5.58
N ILE A 10 6.58 -4.00 -5.74
CA ILE A 10 5.85 -3.37 -4.63
C ILE A 10 5.04 -4.42 -3.84
N VAL A 11 4.24 -5.23 -4.53
CA VAL A 11 3.37 -6.24 -3.88
C VAL A 11 4.19 -7.26 -3.07
N ASN A 12 5.36 -7.65 -3.55
CA ASN A 12 6.23 -8.59 -2.84
C ASN A 12 6.90 -7.98 -1.59
N ARG A 13 6.86 -6.65 -1.41
CA ARG A 13 7.52 -5.91 -0.33
C ARG A 13 6.55 -5.16 0.60
N ILE A 14 5.24 -5.26 0.36
CA ILE A 14 4.21 -4.73 1.25
C ILE A 14 3.63 -5.90 2.07
N PRO A 15 3.44 -5.74 3.39
CA PRO A 15 2.80 -6.76 4.20
C PRO A 15 1.34 -6.91 3.80
N ASN A 16 0.85 -8.15 3.75
CA ASN A 16 -0.56 -8.41 3.46
C ASN A 16 -1.34 -8.55 4.78
N SER A 17 -2.67 -8.43 4.74
CA SER A 17 -3.50 -8.50 5.95
C SER A 17 -3.47 -9.86 6.67
N VAL A 18 -2.94 -10.89 6.01
CA VAL A 18 -2.87 -12.26 6.54
C VAL A 18 -1.54 -12.52 7.26
N THR A 19 -0.46 -11.86 6.85
CA THR A 19 0.88 -12.04 7.40
C THR A 19 1.59 -10.72 7.64
N ILE A 20 2.10 -10.54 8.87
CA ILE A 20 2.94 -9.39 9.26
C ILE A 20 4.22 -9.32 8.40
N LYS A 21 4.71 -10.47 7.92
CA LYS A 21 5.88 -10.56 7.03
C LYS A 21 5.48 -10.42 5.56
N THR A 22 6.31 -9.73 4.79
CA THR A 22 6.16 -9.58 3.35
C THR A 22 6.56 -10.87 2.62
N PRO A 23 6.02 -11.15 1.42
CA PRO A 23 6.46 -12.30 0.61
C PRO A 23 7.97 -12.34 0.37
N SER A 24 8.61 -11.18 0.19
CA SER A 24 10.06 -11.08 0.03
C SER A 24 10.84 -11.46 1.28
N GLU A 25 10.34 -11.15 2.48
CA GLU A 25 10.97 -11.57 3.74
C GLU A 25 10.82 -13.06 3.97
N ILE A 26 9.68 -13.63 3.59
CA ILE A 26 9.44 -15.06 3.72
C ILE A 26 10.39 -15.83 2.80
N LEU A 27 10.54 -15.35 1.55
CA LEU A 27 11.35 -16.02 0.53
C LEU A 27 12.86 -15.84 0.75
N TYR A 28 13.31 -14.62 1.05
CA TYR A 28 14.73 -14.28 1.13
C TYR A 28 15.24 -14.12 2.56
N LYS A 29 14.38 -14.29 3.58
CA LYS A 29 14.70 -14.14 5.02
C LYS A 29 15.37 -12.80 5.37
N THR A 30 15.17 -11.78 4.53
CA THR A 30 15.80 -10.46 4.62
C THR A 30 14.74 -9.38 4.54
N THR A 31 14.81 -8.40 5.43
CA THR A 31 13.92 -7.24 5.44
C THR A 31 14.11 -6.40 4.17
N PRO A 32 13.05 -6.14 3.38
CA PRO A 32 13.16 -5.39 2.14
C PRO A 32 13.47 -3.93 2.45
N GLN A 33 14.55 -3.40 1.88
CA GLN A 33 14.83 -1.98 1.96
C GLN A 33 13.82 -1.21 1.08
N LEU A 34 12.97 -0.41 1.72
CA LEU A 34 11.96 0.45 1.07
C LEU A 34 12.49 1.85 0.72
N LYS A 35 13.81 2.09 0.80
CA LYS A 35 14.46 3.40 0.55
C LYS A 35 14.10 4.05 -0.79
N ASN A 36 13.74 3.25 -1.77
CA ASN A 36 13.38 3.72 -3.12
C ASN A 36 11.89 4.07 -3.28
N LEU A 37 11.05 3.77 -2.28
CA LEU A 37 9.65 4.18 -2.28
C LEU A 37 9.55 5.61 -1.76
N LYS A 38 8.91 6.49 -2.53
CA LYS A 38 8.59 7.84 -2.06
C LYS A 38 7.57 7.73 -0.93
N VAL A 39 8.04 7.98 0.29
CA VAL A 39 7.27 7.81 1.53
C VAL A 39 6.12 8.82 1.64
N PHE A 40 6.26 10.02 1.06
CA PHE A 40 5.29 11.10 1.29
C PHE A 40 4.79 11.78 0.02
N GLY A 41 3.53 12.20 0.05
CA GLY A 41 3.01 13.26 -0.83
C GLY A 41 2.14 12.80 -1.98
N ALA A 42 1.92 11.49 -2.17
CA ALA A 42 0.97 11.01 -3.16
C ALA A 42 -0.48 11.31 -2.70
N LEU A 43 -1.29 11.83 -3.61
CA LEU A 43 -2.71 12.03 -3.37
C LEU A 43 -3.42 10.66 -3.44
N GLY A 44 -4.07 10.29 -2.34
CA GLY A 44 -4.85 9.06 -2.24
C GLY A 44 -6.33 9.36 -2.05
N TYR A 45 -7.16 8.34 -2.30
CA TYR A 45 -8.58 8.34 -1.96
C TYR A 45 -8.87 7.05 -1.20
N ALA A 46 -9.29 7.19 0.05
CA ALA A 46 -9.63 6.05 0.90
C ALA A 46 -11.13 5.78 0.84
N HIS A 47 -11.50 4.52 0.61
CA HIS A 47 -12.89 4.09 0.47
C HIS A 47 -13.66 4.27 1.78
N ILE A 48 -14.86 4.85 1.69
CA ILE A 48 -15.78 4.99 2.81
C ILE A 48 -16.71 3.78 2.81
N PRO A 49 -16.78 2.98 3.89
CA PRO A 49 -17.70 1.85 3.99
C PRO A 49 -19.16 2.24 3.71
N ASN A 50 -19.93 1.33 3.09
CA ASN A 50 -21.35 1.57 2.78
C ASN A 50 -22.17 1.97 4.02
N GLU A 51 -21.89 1.35 5.16
CA GLU A 51 -22.55 1.61 6.45
C GLU A 51 -22.42 3.08 6.90
N LYS A 52 -21.36 3.76 6.45
CA LYS A 52 -21.06 5.16 6.78
C LYS A 52 -21.55 6.13 5.71
N ARG A 53 -22.32 5.68 4.70
CA ARG A 53 -22.80 6.49 3.57
C ARG A 53 -24.33 6.52 3.49
N ARG A 54 -24.88 7.69 3.18
CA ARG A 54 -26.26 7.91 2.73
C ARG A 54 -26.32 8.04 1.21
N LYS A 55 -27.54 8.06 0.66
CA LYS A 55 -27.76 8.25 -0.78
C LYS A 55 -27.14 9.58 -1.21
N LEU A 56 -26.29 9.54 -2.25
CA LEU A 56 -25.51 10.66 -2.80
C LEU A 56 -24.26 11.09 -2.00
N ASP A 57 -23.91 10.41 -0.91
CA ASP A 57 -22.66 10.70 -0.20
C ASP A 57 -21.42 10.27 -0.99
N ALA A 58 -20.31 10.98 -0.78
CA ALA A 58 -19.02 10.67 -1.39
C ALA A 58 -18.58 9.23 -1.04
N LYS A 59 -18.06 8.49 -2.04
CA LYS A 59 -17.60 7.10 -1.88
C LYS A 59 -16.18 6.99 -1.32
N ALA A 60 -15.43 8.07 -1.33
CA ALA A 60 -14.05 8.10 -0.85
C ALA A 60 -13.69 9.48 -0.29
N PHE A 61 -12.79 9.52 0.70
CA PHE A 61 -12.23 10.76 1.21
C PHE A 61 -10.80 10.97 0.69
N LYS A 62 -10.47 12.22 0.41
CA LYS A 62 -9.13 12.63 -0.04
C LYS A 62 -8.15 12.44 1.12
N CYS A 63 -7.08 11.69 0.89
CA CYS A 63 -6.02 11.45 1.87
C CYS A 63 -4.65 11.70 1.24
N ARG A 64 -3.63 11.85 2.10
CA ARG A 64 -2.24 11.92 1.68
C ARG A 64 -1.56 10.62 2.11
N PHE A 65 -0.88 9.98 1.18
CA PHE A 65 -0.07 8.81 1.50
C PHE A 65 1.07 9.24 2.43
N MET A 66 1.10 8.67 3.65
CA MET A 66 2.09 8.97 4.69
C MET A 66 3.28 8.00 4.68
N GLY A 67 3.25 6.97 3.84
CA GLY A 67 4.36 6.06 3.69
C GLY A 67 4.03 4.63 4.07
N TYR A 68 5.08 3.83 4.09
CA TYR A 68 5.07 2.45 4.57
C TYR A 68 5.80 2.44 5.92
N GLU A 69 5.24 1.75 6.92
CA GLU A 69 5.96 1.51 8.17
C GLU A 69 7.22 0.69 7.88
N THR A 70 8.37 1.24 8.24
CA THR A 70 9.65 0.53 8.27
C THR A 70 9.86 0.05 9.69
N TRP A 71 9.57 -1.24 9.93
CA TRP A 71 9.92 -1.95 11.16
C TRP A 71 11.31 -2.58 11.00
#